data_AF-A0A317Z2N3-F1
#
_entry.id   AF-A0A317Z2N3-F1
#
_cell.length_a   1.000
_cell.length_b   1.000
_cell.length_c   1.000
_cell.angle_alpha   90.00
_cell.angle_beta   90.00
_cell.angle_gamma   90.00
#
_symmetry.space_group_name_H-M   'P 1'
#
loop_
_entity.id
_entity.type
_entity.pdbx_description
1 polymer ?
#
loop_
_entity_poly.entity_id
_entity_poly.type
_entity_poly.pdbx_seq_one_letter_code
_entity_poly.pdbx_strand_id
1 'polypeptide(L)'
;TDISECTIDNKQNVLEEYILLRETIYNDLTDIEKDYIESFMERLNATTVFEGKKCLCHNDFSCNHLLLDGNNRLTGIIDFGDSGIIDEYCDFIYLLEDSEEEIGTNFGEDILRMYGNIDIEKAKEYQDIVEEYYPIETIVYGIK
;
A
#
# COMPACT_ATOMS: atom_id res chain seq x y z
N THR A 1 -6.59 21.11 15.58
CA THR A 1 -5.89 20.02 14.89
C THR A 1 -5.84 20.41 13.44
N ASP A 2 -4.65 20.64 12.93
CA ASP A 2 -4.47 20.91 11.51
C ASP A 2 -4.62 19.57 10.76
N ILE A 3 -5.25 19.56 9.59
CA ILE A 3 -5.47 18.33 8.80
C ILE A 3 -4.12 17.69 8.42
N SER A 4 -3.08 18.51 8.32
CA SER A 4 -1.70 18.08 8.13
C SER A 4 -1.19 17.16 9.25
N GLU A 5 -1.64 17.32 10.50
CA GLU A 5 -1.27 16.47 11.64
C GLU A 5 -1.96 15.11 11.62
N CYS A 6 -2.96 14.91 10.75
CA CYS A 6 -3.72 13.67 10.61
C CYS A 6 -3.41 12.91 9.31
N THR A 7 -2.43 13.37 8.54
CA THR A 7 -2.01 12.72 7.29
C THR A 7 -1.04 11.58 7.60
N ILE A 8 -1.33 10.39 7.09
CA ILE A 8 -0.45 9.24 7.13
C ILE A 8 0.62 9.41 6.04
N ASP A 9 1.88 9.31 6.43
CA ASP A 9 3.02 9.36 5.51
C ASP A 9 3.66 7.96 5.40
N ASN A 10 3.20 7.18 4.42
CA ASN A 10 3.69 5.82 4.20
C ASN A 10 5.20 5.78 3.93
N LYS A 11 5.76 6.77 3.23
CA LYS A 11 7.20 6.81 2.98
C LYS A 11 7.95 7.00 4.29
N GLN A 12 7.49 7.90 5.15
CA GLN A 12 8.08 8.13 6.47
C GLN A 12 7.93 6.90 7.39
N ASN A 13 6.77 6.23 7.39
CA ASN A 13 6.55 5.01 8.16
C ASN A 13 7.56 3.92 7.77
N VAL A 14 7.75 3.68 6.47
CA VAL A 14 8.74 2.70 5.96
C VAL A 14 10.16 3.08 6.37
N LEU A 15 10.53 4.37 6.35
CA LEU A 15 11.84 4.84 6.82
C LEU A 15 12.05 4.55 8.31
N GLU A 16 11.03 4.73 9.15
CA GLU A 16 11.09 4.45 10.58
C GLU A 16 11.21 2.94 10.86
N GLU A 17 10.48 2.13 10.11
CA GLU A 17 10.54 0.68 10.18
C GLU A 17 11.89 0.13 9.72
N TYR A 18 12.48 0.73 8.68
CA TYR A 18 13.84 0.44 8.26
C TYR A 18 14.86 0.77 9.37
N ILE A 19 14.72 1.91 10.07
CA ILE A 19 15.59 2.24 11.22
C ILE A 19 15.46 1.17 12.31
N LEU A 20 14.23 0.79 12.67
CA LEU A 20 13.98 -0.27 13.65
C LEU A 20 14.65 -1.60 13.24
N LEU A 21 14.51 -1.99 11.98
CA LEU A 21 15.14 -3.19 11.43
C LEU A 21 16.67 -3.12 11.56
N ARG A 22 17.27 -1.98 11.19
CA ARG A 22 18.72 -1.71 11.27
C ARG A 22 19.27 -1.76 12.69
N GLU A 23 18.50 -1.31 13.67
CA GLU A 23 18.88 -1.30 15.09
C GLU A 23 18.68 -2.64 15.80
N THR A 24 17.90 -3.55 15.22
CA THR A 24 17.53 -4.83 15.84
C THR A 24 18.26 -6.01 15.22
N ILE A 25 17.74 -6.57 14.12
CA ILE A 25 18.18 -7.86 13.57
C ILE A 25 18.98 -7.73 12.27
N TYR A 26 19.08 -6.55 11.68
CA TYR A 26 19.70 -6.37 10.36
C TYR A 26 21.12 -6.94 10.25
N ASN A 27 21.93 -6.82 11.32
CA ASN A 27 23.30 -7.35 11.31
C ASN A 27 23.35 -8.87 11.16
N ASP A 28 22.31 -9.57 11.65
CA ASP A 28 22.19 -11.03 11.62
C ASP A 28 21.59 -11.55 10.31
N LEU A 29 21.04 -10.66 9.46
CA LEU A 29 20.54 -11.01 8.14
C LEU A 29 21.67 -11.44 7.20
N THR A 30 21.33 -12.31 6.26
CA THR A 30 22.20 -12.71 5.15
C THR A 30 22.43 -11.54 4.19
N ASP A 31 23.49 -11.63 3.39
CA ASP A 31 23.80 -10.59 2.39
C ASP A 31 22.68 -10.47 1.34
N ILE A 32 22.01 -11.57 0.99
CA ILE A 32 20.88 -11.55 0.04
C ILE A 32 19.69 -10.76 0.61
N GLU A 33 19.36 -10.96 1.89
CA GLU A 33 18.29 -10.21 2.55
C GLU A 33 18.66 -8.73 2.68
N LYS A 34 19.92 -8.42 3.01
CA LYS A 34 20.42 -7.04 3.06
C LYS A 34 20.33 -6.36 1.69
N ASP A 35 20.80 -7.03 0.63
CA ASP A 35 20.75 -6.50 -0.73
C ASP A 35 19.30 -6.23 -1.18
N TYR A 36 18.35 -7.11 -0.82
CA TYR A 36 16.92 -6.92 -1.09
C TYR A 36 16.39 -5.65 -0.41
N ILE A 37 16.67 -5.50 0.90
CA ILE A 37 16.23 -4.33 1.67
C ILE A 37 16.85 -3.05 1.10
N GLU A 38 18.17 -3.01 0.87
CA GLU A 38 18.83 -1.80 0.37
C GLU A 38 18.35 -1.43 -1.04
N SER A 39 18.11 -2.41 -1.93
CA SER A 39 17.50 -2.18 -3.24
C SER A 39 16.11 -1.55 -3.13
N PHE A 40 15.27 -2.07 -2.24
CA PHE A 40 13.96 -1.48 -1.97
C PHE A 40 14.07 -0.05 -1.44
N MET A 41 15.01 0.23 -0.52
CA MET A 41 15.22 1.58 0.01
C MET A 41 15.71 2.57 -1.06
N GLU A 42 16.54 2.13 -2.00
CA GLU A 42 16.94 2.93 -3.16
C GLU A 42 15.73 3.27 -4.05
N ARG A 43 14.86 2.29 -4.33
CA ARG A 43 13.61 2.48 -5.09
C ARG A 43 12.67 3.46 -4.38
N LEU A 44 12.45 3.27 -3.08
CA LEU A 44 11.60 4.13 -2.23
C LEU A 44 12.10 5.59 -2.22
N ASN A 45 13.43 5.79 -2.22
CA ASN A 45 14.02 7.12 -2.26
C ASN A 45 13.81 7.82 -3.61
N ALA A 46 13.83 7.07 -4.71
CA ALA A 46 13.75 7.60 -6.07
C ALA A 46 12.31 7.81 -6.59
N THR A 47 11.33 7.09 -6.07
CA THR A 47 9.93 7.19 -6.54
C THR A 47 9.27 8.53 -6.20
N THR A 48 8.26 8.90 -6.99
CA THR A 48 7.43 10.11 -6.83
C THR A 48 5.97 9.80 -6.53
N VAL A 49 5.62 8.53 -6.27
CA VAL A 49 4.22 8.12 -6.06
C VAL A 49 3.60 8.69 -4.78
N PHE A 50 4.42 9.06 -3.79
CA PHE A 50 3.97 9.67 -2.52
C PHE A 50 3.76 11.20 -2.58
N GLU A 51 4.09 11.84 -3.70
CA GLU A 51 3.99 13.29 -3.90
C GLU A 51 2.63 13.72 -4.47
N GLY A 52 1.71 12.75 -4.62
CA GLY A 52 0.40 12.94 -5.23
C GLY A 52 -0.65 13.57 -4.32
N LYS A 53 -1.92 13.43 -4.74
CA LYS A 53 -3.07 13.88 -3.97
C LYS A 53 -3.23 13.04 -2.71
N LYS A 54 -3.47 13.72 -1.59
CA LYS A 54 -3.87 13.09 -0.32
C LYS A 54 -5.38 13.25 -0.11
N CYS A 55 -6.06 12.18 0.30
CA CYS A 55 -7.48 12.19 0.64
C CYS A 55 -7.81 11.12 1.68
N LEU A 56 -9.05 11.14 2.18
CA LEU A 56 -9.53 10.05 3.04
C LEU A 56 -9.66 8.78 2.19
N CYS A 57 -8.93 7.74 2.57
CA CYS A 57 -8.98 6.42 1.94
C CYS A 57 -9.39 5.36 2.97
N HIS A 58 -9.94 4.26 2.45
CA HIS A 58 -10.19 3.05 3.24
C HIS A 58 -8.87 2.44 3.73
N ASN A 59 -7.85 2.44 2.87
CA ASN A 59 -6.49 1.95 3.07
C ASN A 59 -6.33 0.43 3.24
N ASP A 60 -7.44 -0.30 3.36
CA ASP A 60 -7.48 -1.78 3.30
C ASP A 60 -8.59 -2.28 2.34
N PHE A 61 -8.59 -1.76 1.11
CA PHE A 61 -9.72 -1.88 0.16
C PHE A 61 -9.67 -3.13 -0.72
N SER A 62 -9.62 -4.30 -0.08
CA SER A 62 -9.62 -5.63 -0.70
C SER A 62 -11.03 -6.19 -0.88
N CYS A 63 -11.19 -7.18 -1.76
CA CYS A 63 -12.51 -7.69 -2.12
C CYS A 63 -13.24 -8.43 -0.98
N ASN A 64 -12.52 -8.96 0.01
CA ASN A 64 -13.09 -9.58 1.21
C ASN A 64 -13.80 -8.56 2.14
N HIS A 65 -13.56 -7.26 1.96
CA HIS A 65 -14.24 -6.18 2.67
C HIS A 65 -15.47 -5.62 1.91
N LEU A 66 -15.78 -6.15 0.73
CA LEU A 66 -16.89 -5.70 -0.12
C LEU A 66 -18.08 -6.67 -0.02
N LEU A 67 -19.18 -6.19 0.55
CA LEU A 67 -20.41 -6.97 0.70
C LEU A 67 -21.34 -6.79 -0.49
N LEU A 68 -21.80 -7.91 -1.07
CA LEU A 68 -22.76 -7.93 -2.16
C LEU A 68 -24.17 -8.28 -1.67
N ASP A 69 -25.19 -7.63 -2.25
CA ASP A 69 -26.59 -8.03 -2.07
C ASP A 69 -26.96 -9.25 -2.93
N GLY A 70 -28.23 -9.68 -2.85
CA GLY A 70 -28.75 -10.80 -3.64
C GLY A 70 -28.80 -10.55 -5.16
N ASN A 71 -28.45 -9.35 -5.63
CA ASN A 71 -28.36 -8.98 -7.05
C ASN A 71 -26.91 -8.74 -7.49
N ASN A 72 -25.92 -9.15 -6.69
CA ASN A 72 -24.49 -8.90 -6.91
C ASN A 72 -24.14 -7.41 -7.03
N ARG A 73 -24.86 -6.55 -6.28
CA ARG A 73 -24.55 -5.13 -6.16
C ARG A 73 -23.84 -4.87 -4.84
N LEU A 74 -22.81 -4.03 -4.88
CA LEU A 74 -22.15 -3.54 -3.67
C LEU A 74 -23.19 -2.91 -2.73
N THR A 75 -23.30 -3.43 -1.50
CA THR A 75 -24.28 -2.98 -0.49
C THR A 75 -23.65 -2.59 0.84
N GLY A 76 -22.38 -2.93 1.07
CA GLY A 76 -21.65 -2.54 2.25
C GLY A 76 -20.14 -2.64 2.04
N ILE A 77 -19.40 -1.82 2.78
CA ILE A 77 -17.94 -1.84 2.89
C ILE A 77 -17.66 -1.86 4.40
N ILE A 78 -16.74 -2.70 4.84
CA ILE A 78 -16.39 -2.89 6.25
C ILE A 78 -14.88 -2.75 6.46
N ASP A 79 -14.46 -2.72 7.72
CA ASP A 79 -13.06 -2.70 8.15
C ASP A 79 -12.26 -1.43 7.80
N PHE A 80 -12.83 -0.29 8.16
CA PHE A 80 -12.17 1.03 8.10
C PHE A 80 -11.12 1.21 9.22
N GLY A 81 -10.50 0.13 9.71
CA GLY A 81 -9.55 0.16 10.83
C GLY A 81 -8.28 0.95 10.51
N ASP A 82 -7.81 0.82 9.26
CA ASP A 82 -6.57 1.45 8.77
C ASP A 82 -6.82 2.73 7.96
N SER A 83 -8.07 3.18 7.90
CA SER A 83 -8.47 4.36 7.14
C SER A 83 -7.81 5.62 7.66
N GLY A 84 -7.47 6.53 6.75
CA GLY A 84 -6.83 7.79 7.09
C GLY A 84 -6.71 8.75 5.92
N ILE A 85 -6.16 9.93 6.18
CA ILE A 85 -5.80 10.88 5.12
C ILE A 85 -4.45 10.45 4.57
N ILE A 86 -4.43 9.89 3.37
CA ILE A 86 -3.26 9.21 2.78
C ILE A 86 -3.27 9.38 1.25
N ASP A 87 -2.30 8.81 0.54
CA ASP A 87 -2.25 8.82 -0.92
C ASP A 87 -3.54 8.26 -1.55
N GLU A 88 -4.08 8.97 -2.55
CA GLU A 88 -5.26 8.51 -3.30
C GLU A 88 -5.06 7.11 -3.92
N TYR A 89 -3.80 6.72 -4.20
CA TYR A 89 -3.45 5.43 -4.76
C TYR A 89 -3.71 4.24 -3.82
N CYS A 90 -3.78 4.46 -2.49
CA CYS A 90 -3.89 3.40 -1.50
C CYS A 90 -5.13 2.51 -1.68
N ASP A 91 -6.29 3.09 -2.04
CA ASP A 91 -7.53 2.32 -2.22
C ASP A 91 -7.55 1.46 -3.51
N PHE A 92 -6.49 1.50 -4.32
CA PHE A 92 -6.37 0.73 -5.55
C PHE A 92 -5.34 -0.41 -5.48
N ILE A 93 -4.61 -0.54 -4.37
CA ILE A 93 -3.55 -1.57 -4.20
C ILE A 93 -4.14 -2.96 -4.47
N TYR A 94 -5.13 -3.39 -3.68
CA TYR A 94 -5.72 -4.72 -3.81
C TYR A 94 -6.58 -4.88 -5.07
N LEU A 95 -7.18 -3.80 -5.58
CA LEU A 95 -7.94 -3.84 -6.83
C LEU A 95 -7.05 -4.16 -8.04
N LEU A 96 -5.76 -3.77 -7.98
CA LEU A 96 -4.76 -3.99 -9.03
C LEU A 96 -3.97 -5.30 -8.86
N GLU A 97 -4.07 -5.95 -7.70
CA GLU A 97 -3.34 -7.16 -7.37
C GLU A 97 -3.74 -8.34 -8.26
N ASP A 98 -2.75 -9.15 -8.67
CA ASP A 98 -2.92 -10.41 -9.42
C ASP A 98 -2.60 -11.61 -8.52
N SER A 99 -3.54 -11.98 -7.65
CA SER A 99 -3.41 -13.06 -6.67
C SER A 99 -4.63 -14.00 -6.67
N GLU A 100 -4.59 -15.07 -5.86
CA GLU A 100 -5.76 -15.96 -5.71
C GLU A 100 -6.85 -15.33 -4.84
N GLU A 101 -6.47 -14.38 -3.99
CA GLU A 101 -7.31 -13.66 -3.04
C GLU A 101 -8.11 -12.53 -3.71
N GLU A 102 -7.51 -11.86 -4.70
CA GLU A 102 -8.10 -10.71 -5.40
C GLU A 102 -8.64 -11.05 -6.79
N ILE A 103 -9.34 -10.09 -7.42
CA ILE A 103 -10.05 -10.33 -8.69
C ILE A 103 -9.10 -10.30 -9.90
N GLY A 104 -7.97 -9.60 -9.79
CA GLY A 104 -6.96 -9.47 -10.84
C GLY A 104 -6.84 -8.07 -11.43
N THR A 105 -5.65 -7.72 -11.92
CA THR A 105 -5.27 -6.36 -12.36
C THR A 105 -6.25 -5.69 -13.35
N ASN A 106 -6.83 -6.46 -14.29
CA ASN A 106 -7.78 -5.91 -15.28
C ASN A 106 -9.01 -5.29 -14.61
N PHE A 107 -9.45 -5.83 -13.46
CA PHE A 107 -10.57 -5.29 -12.70
C PHE A 107 -10.22 -3.92 -12.12
N GLY A 108 -9.07 -3.78 -11.46
CA GLY A 108 -8.59 -2.51 -10.95
C GLY A 108 -8.36 -1.46 -12.02
N GLU A 109 -7.82 -1.84 -13.18
CA GLU A 109 -7.64 -0.92 -14.31
C GLU A 109 -8.98 -0.36 -14.82
N ASP A 110 -10.01 -1.20 -14.95
CA ASP A 110 -11.33 -0.76 -15.37
C ASP A 110 -11.97 0.18 -14.32
N ILE A 111 -11.79 -0.11 -13.03
CA ILE A 111 -12.22 0.79 -11.95
C ILE A 111 -11.49 2.14 -12.03
N LEU A 112 -10.18 2.16 -12.22
CA LEU A 112 -9.41 3.40 -12.36
C LEU A 112 -9.87 4.23 -13.57
N ARG A 113 -10.17 3.58 -14.70
CA ARG A 113 -10.74 4.24 -15.90
C ARG A 113 -12.13 4.84 -15.60
N MET A 114 -12.96 4.14 -14.83
CA MET A 114 -14.28 4.63 -14.42
C MET A 114 -14.21 5.75 -13.39
N TYR A 115 -13.27 5.69 -12.44
CA TYR A 115 -13.00 6.72 -11.44
C TYR A 115 -12.53 8.02 -12.11
N GLY A 116 -11.59 7.90 -13.05
CA GLY A 116 -11.07 9.01 -13.85
C GLY A 116 -10.15 9.96 -13.10
N ASN A 117 -9.43 10.81 -13.84
CA ASN A 117 -8.49 11.82 -13.31
C ASN A 117 -7.39 11.27 -12.38
N ILE A 118 -7.01 10.00 -12.54
CA ILE A 118 -5.94 9.35 -11.81
C ILE A 118 -4.92 8.76 -12.79
N ASP A 119 -3.64 8.80 -12.43
CA ASP A 119 -2.57 8.21 -13.23
C ASP A 119 -2.47 6.71 -12.92
N ILE A 120 -2.90 5.89 -13.88
CA ILE A 120 -2.95 4.42 -13.73
C ILE A 120 -1.55 3.82 -13.55
N GLU A 121 -0.54 4.36 -14.23
CA GLU A 121 0.81 3.80 -14.15
C GLU A 121 1.45 4.13 -12.80
N LYS A 122 1.16 5.30 -12.22
CA LYS A 122 1.55 5.60 -10.84
C LYS A 122 0.79 4.76 -9.81
N ALA A 123 -0.47 4.42 -10.06
CA ALA A 123 -1.23 3.53 -9.18
C ALA A 123 -0.61 2.13 -9.15
N LYS A 124 -0.21 1.60 -10.31
CA LYS A 124 0.53 0.34 -10.42
C LYS A 124 1.90 0.42 -9.78
N GLU A 125 2.66 1.50 -10.02
CA GLU A 125 3.96 1.70 -9.35
C GLU A 125 3.80 1.72 -7.82
N TYR A 126 2.73 2.33 -7.30
CA TYR A 126 2.42 2.32 -5.87
C TYR A 126 2.15 0.89 -5.37
N GLN A 127 1.30 0.13 -6.07
CA GLN A 127 1.00 -1.27 -5.72
C GLN A 127 2.25 -2.14 -5.77
N ASP A 128 3.08 -2.05 -6.82
CA ASP A 128 4.35 -2.78 -6.95
C ASP A 128 5.32 -2.48 -5.80
N ILE A 129 5.38 -1.22 -5.33
CA ILE A 129 6.24 -0.82 -4.21
C ILE A 129 5.72 -1.43 -2.90
N VAL A 130 4.40 -1.44 -2.69
CA VAL A 130 3.79 -2.05 -1.50
C VAL A 130 4.00 -3.57 -1.51
N GLU A 131 3.87 -4.22 -2.67
CA GLU A 131 4.14 -5.66 -2.82
C GLU A 131 5.62 -5.99 -2.55
N GLU A 132 6.56 -5.21 -3.07
CA GLU A 132 8.00 -5.37 -2.78
C GLU A 132 8.30 -5.14 -1.29
N TYR A 133 7.52 -4.29 -0.61
CA TYR A 133 7.71 -4.03 0.81
C TYR A 133 7.18 -5.17 1.71
N TYR A 134 6.21 -5.95 1.26
CA TYR A 134 5.48 -6.92 2.09
C TYR A 134 6.36 -7.91 2.88
N PRO A 135 7.46 -8.49 2.31
CA PRO A 135 8.36 -9.34 3.10
C PRO A 135 9.10 -8.58 4.21
N ILE A 136 9.44 -7.31 3.98
CA ILE A 136 10.12 -6.43 4.96
C ILE A 136 9.12 -6.05 6.06
N GLU A 137 7.90 -5.67 5.70
CA GLU A 137 6.81 -5.39 6.63
C GLU A 137 6.53 -6.59 7.55
N THR A 138 6.50 -7.80 6.99
CA THR A 138 6.29 -9.05 7.75
C THR A 138 7.39 -9.26 8.79
N ILE A 139 8.65 -8.99 8.44
CA ILE A 139 9.77 -9.06 9.38
C ILE A 139 9.60 -8.02 10.49
N VAL A 140 9.30 -6.77 10.12
CA VAL A 140 9.12 -5.66 11.07
C VAL A 140 7.98 -5.94 12.03
N TYR A 141 6.85 -6.48 11.54
CA TYR A 141 5.71 -6.86 12.38
C TYR A 141 6.08 -7.94 13.40
N GLY A 142 6.97 -8.87 13.04
CA GLY A 142 7.48 -9.89 13.96
C GLY A 142 8.42 -9.37 15.05
N ILE A 143 8.93 -8.14 14.93
CA ILE A 143 9.85 -7.51 15.89
C ILE A 143 9.12 -6.53 16.82
N LYS A 144 8.03 -5.92 16.35
CA LYS A 144 7.17 -5.02 17.14
C LYS A 144 6.45 -5.76 18.27
#